data_AF-A0A3P1VUB0-F1
#
_entry.id   AF-A0A3P1VUB0-F1
#
_cell.length_a   1.000
_cell.length_b   1.000
_cell.length_c   1.000
_cell.angle_alpha   90.00
_cell.angle_beta   90.00
_cell.angle_gamma   90.00
#
_symmetry.space_group_name_H-M   'P 1'
#
loop_
_entity.id
_entity.type
_entity.pdbx_description
1 polymer ?
#
loop_
_entity_poly.entity_id
_entity_poly.type
_entity_poly.pdbx_seq_one_letter_code
_entity_poly.pdbx_strand_id
1 'polypeptide(L)'
;MEEKLLQEAYEKSKDYLYEDSSRFNLLSIIEKDRDEAHVHSKVIYSLLSQNWGKKDKETFLTLFLKEIGIEEEIIYNKTWEVTREKAFDLDTIKGRLDFEIKSKDYIYIIEMKIDAGDQPEQLMRYQKFAKEQHKKYKIFYLTLDGHNASKKSIGEEENLEENQKVEYINISFKEEILNWLGNCLKLVEGKENKSACINQYIASINKILGEKDTKIKDNILKSVENIKYTISLYGELNDELQVTLENFMSLLKEKLRTRIGNELIYYKKYVKNYYNYTLDKIPQDYPGLYIVLDKNKSNNSNYYKFVLKLELAPELIGCLGFIKNDSDEKETIPFVSFSKVKKDSSGLYNKCIKRIKNLELEDKLSDNNKAYWFYVKNLKEEIINFKDISLSNKALLSLIDEETLKEEVKNIATYISNEIVKNMEI
;
A
#
# COMPACT_ATOMS: atom_id res chain seq x y z
N MET A 1 -1.24 -23.75 20.46
CA MET A 1 -1.76 -23.80 19.08
C MET A 1 -1.92 -22.38 18.55
N GLU A 2 -2.58 -21.49 19.31
CA GLU A 2 -2.59 -20.04 19.09
C GLU A 2 -1.19 -19.41 19.02
N GLU A 3 -0.27 -19.72 19.94
CA GLU A 3 1.09 -19.12 19.91
C GLU A 3 1.88 -19.44 18.63
N LYS A 4 1.67 -20.64 18.05
CA LYS A 4 2.35 -21.05 16.83
C LYS A 4 1.76 -20.35 15.59
N LEU A 5 0.44 -20.19 15.56
CA LEU A 5 -0.26 -19.38 14.56
C LEU A 5 0.10 -17.90 14.70
N LEU A 6 0.28 -17.40 15.92
CA LEU A 6 0.74 -16.04 16.22
C LEU A 6 2.16 -15.82 15.70
N GLN A 7 3.04 -16.79 15.90
CA GLN A 7 4.42 -16.74 15.40
C GLN A 7 4.46 -16.78 13.87
N GLU A 8 3.66 -17.66 13.23
CA GLU A 8 3.58 -17.76 11.77
C GLU A 8 2.93 -16.51 11.14
N ALA A 9 1.91 -15.94 11.77
CA ALA A 9 1.29 -14.68 11.35
C ALA A 9 2.25 -13.49 11.56
N TYR A 10 3.01 -13.47 12.67
CA TYR A 10 4.03 -12.46 12.93
C TYR A 10 5.16 -12.52 11.90
N GLU A 11 5.66 -13.71 11.54
CA GLU A 11 6.67 -13.87 10.48
C GLU A 11 6.13 -13.51 9.09
N LYS A 12 4.88 -13.86 8.72
CA LYS A 12 4.27 -13.40 7.46
C LYS A 12 4.01 -11.89 7.43
N SER A 13 3.62 -11.32 8.59
CA SER A 13 3.41 -9.89 8.72
C SER A 13 4.71 -9.11 8.72
N LYS A 14 5.85 -9.73 9.06
CA LYS A 14 7.16 -9.08 8.97
C LYS A 14 7.48 -8.72 7.54
N ASP A 15 7.20 -9.57 6.55
CA ASP A 15 7.48 -9.25 5.14
C ASP A 15 6.56 -8.12 4.64
N TYR A 16 5.27 -8.13 5.01
CA TYR A 16 4.32 -7.04 4.72
C TYR A 16 4.66 -5.72 5.45
N LEU A 17 5.05 -5.81 6.73
CA LEU A 17 5.51 -4.68 7.54
C LEU A 17 6.91 -4.22 7.13
N TYR A 18 7.75 -5.07 6.52
CA TYR A 18 9.04 -4.71 5.95
C TYR A 18 8.87 -3.98 4.62
N GLU A 19 7.91 -4.41 3.79
CA GLU A 19 7.52 -3.73 2.55
C GLU A 19 6.79 -2.40 2.82
N ASP A 20 6.09 -2.27 3.94
CA ASP A 20 5.43 -1.02 4.40
C ASP A 20 6.20 -0.33 5.55
N SER A 21 7.46 -0.76 5.81
CA SER A 21 8.31 -0.19 6.87
C SER A 21 8.87 1.16 6.46
N SER A 22 9.55 1.83 7.41
CA SER A 22 10.38 3.02 7.22
C SER A 22 11.36 3.01 6.03
N ARG A 23 11.52 1.89 5.31
CA ARG A 23 12.24 1.77 4.04
C ARG A 23 11.44 2.12 2.79
N PHE A 24 10.11 1.96 2.78
CA PHE A 24 9.24 2.38 1.67
C PHE A 24 8.69 3.81 1.88
N ASN A 25 9.57 4.67 2.37
CA ASN A 25 9.29 6.07 2.56
C ASN A 25 9.62 6.84 1.29
N LEU A 26 8.71 7.70 0.82
CA LEU A 26 8.91 8.43 -0.45
C LEU A 26 10.24 9.19 -0.49
N LEU A 27 10.63 9.85 0.61
CA LEU A 27 11.88 10.60 0.68
C LEU A 27 13.11 9.70 0.66
N SER A 28 12.99 8.48 1.19
CA SER A 28 14.04 7.47 1.11
C SER A 28 14.21 6.93 -0.30
N ILE A 29 13.12 6.69 -1.02
CA ILE A 29 13.13 6.18 -2.39
C ILE A 29 13.84 7.15 -3.34
N ILE A 30 13.62 8.44 -3.16
CA ILE A 30 14.26 9.49 -3.98
C ILE A 30 15.60 9.96 -3.41
N GLU A 31 16.11 9.33 -2.35
CA GLU A 31 17.39 9.66 -1.69
C GLU A 31 17.49 11.13 -1.23
N LYS A 32 16.39 11.67 -0.69
CA LYS A 32 16.27 13.05 -0.20
C LYS A 32 15.83 13.14 1.26
N ASP A 33 15.95 12.05 2.00
CA ASP A 33 15.58 11.96 3.41
C ASP A 33 16.43 12.82 4.32
N ARG A 34 17.60 13.32 3.88
CA ARG A 34 18.44 14.28 4.63
C ARG A 34 18.55 15.68 4.01
N ASP A 35 17.75 15.98 2.97
CA ASP A 35 17.80 17.29 2.28
C ASP A 35 17.03 18.37 3.06
N GLU A 36 17.76 19.05 3.95
CA GLU A 36 17.29 20.14 4.82
C GLU A 36 16.54 21.24 4.04
N ALA A 37 17.22 21.87 3.08
CA ALA A 37 16.71 23.07 2.40
C ALA A 37 15.65 22.77 1.35
N HIS A 38 15.76 21.67 0.59
CA HIS A 38 14.87 21.42 -0.55
C HIS A 38 13.71 20.49 -0.24
N VAL A 39 13.76 19.75 0.89
CA VAL A 39 12.73 18.78 1.27
C VAL A 39 12.13 19.11 2.63
N HIS A 40 12.87 18.98 3.73
CA HIS A 40 12.31 19.19 5.08
C HIS A 40 11.72 20.59 5.22
N SER A 41 12.44 21.60 4.73
CA SER A 41 11.98 22.99 4.77
C SER A 41 10.66 23.18 4.00
N LYS A 42 10.51 22.54 2.83
CA LYS A 42 9.30 22.62 2.02
C LYS A 42 8.13 21.88 2.64
N VAL A 43 8.35 20.71 3.25
CA VAL A 43 7.29 19.93 3.90
C VAL A 43 6.75 20.71 5.10
N ILE A 44 7.63 21.19 5.98
CA ILE A 44 7.23 22.02 7.13
C ILE A 44 6.51 23.27 6.65
N TYR A 45 7.05 24.01 5.68
CA TYR A 45 6.39 25.19 5.12
C TYR A 45 5.01 24.87 4.54
N SER A 46 4.88 23.79 3.78
CA SER A 46 3.61 23.38 3.16
C SER A 46 2.54 23.10 4.22
N LEU A 47 2.90 22.46 5.33
CA LEU A 47 2.00 22.23 6.46
C LEU A 47 1.67 23.54 7.17
N LEU A 48 2.67 24.32 7.56
CA LEU A 48 2.46 25.58 8.27
C LEU A 48 1.60 26.54 7.44
N SER A 49 1.81 26.62 6.12
CA SER A 49 1.14 27.56 5.21
C SER A 49 -0.32 27.23 4.84
N GLN A 50 -0.89 26.11 5.30
CA GLN A 50 -2.27 25.75 4.95
C GLN A 50 -3.31 26.61 5.70
N ASN A 51 -3.88 27.58 4.98
CA ASN A 51 -5.15 28.27 5.23
C ASN A 51 -5.21 29.19 6.47
N TRP A 52 -4.88 30.46 6.23
CA TRP A 52 -4.67 31.54 7.20
C TRP A 52 -5.88 32.45 7.50
N GLY A 53 -7.10 31.95 7.32
CA GLY A 53 -8.30 32.80 7.33
C GLY A 53 -9.34 32.51 8.42
N LYS A 54 -9.19 31.46 9.22
CA LYS A 54 -10.19 31.07 10.23
C LYS A 54 -9.71 31.43 11.62
N LYS A 55 -10.24 32.51 12.18
CA LYS A 55 -10.11 32.80 13.61
C LYS A 55 -10.71 31.63 14.42
N ASP A 56 -10.11 31.35 15.57
CA ASP A 56 -10.64 30.42 16.59
C ASP A 56 -10.78 28.94 16.14
N LYS A 57 -9.90 28.47 15.24
CA LYS A 57 -9.83 27.05 14.86
C LYS A 57 -8.41 26.52 14.92
N GLU A 58 -8.30 25.25 15.29
CA GLU A 58 -7.03 24.53 15.18
C GLU A 58 -6.62 24.37 13.71
N THR A 59 -5.39 24.77 13.42
CA THR A 59 -4.70 24.60 12.15
C THR A 59 -3.33 23.98 12.42
N PHE A 60 -2.61 23.59 11.37
CA PHE A 60 -1.24 23.12 11.52
C PHE A 60 -0.33 24.20 12.15
N LEU A 61 -0.53 25.49 11.84
CA LEU A 61 0.24 26.54 12.52
C LEU A 61 -0.13 26.66 14.00
N THR A 62 -1.41 26.72 14.35
CA THR A 62 -1.79 26.97 15.75
C THR A 62 -1.26 25.85 16.64
N LEU A 63 -1.34 24.60 16.18
CA LEU A 63 -0.73 23.45 16.85
C LEU A 63 0.79 23.59 16.96
N PHE A 64 1.46 24.05 15.91
CA PHE A 64 2.92 24.26 15.92
C PHE A 64 3.33 25.34 16.92
N LEU A 65 2.64 26.49 16.92
CA LEU A 65 2.93 27.60 17.83
C LEU A 65 2.72 27.19 19.29
N LYS A 66 1.69 26.39 19.60
CA LYS A 66 1.48 25.83 20.94
C LYS A 66 2.64 24.92 21.35
N GLU A 67 3.06 24.03 20.46
CA GLU A 67 4.14 23.07 20.71
C GLU A 67 5.47 23.77 21.05
N ILE A 68 5.81 24.86 20.35
CA ILE A 68 7.02 25.65 20.63
C ILE A 68 6.84 26.67 21.77
N GLY A 69 5.76 26.57 22.55
CA GLY A 69 5.54 27.34 23.78
C GLY A 69 5.05 28.78 23.56
N ILE A 70 4.28 29.05 22.50
CA ILE A 70 3.55 30.32 22.35
C ILE A 70 2.18 30.20 23.03
N GLU A 71 1.84 31.21 23.84
CA GLU A 71 0.58 31.28 24.58
C GLU A 71 -0.64 31.35 23.63
N GLU A 72 -1.70 30.61 23.97
CA GLU A 72 -2.91 30.54 23.14
C GLU A 72 -3.55 31.91 22.86
N GLU A 73 -3.49 32.82 23.85
CA GLU A 73 -3.99 34.20 23.71
C GLU A 73 -3.26 34.95 22.58
N ILE A 74 -1.96 34.72 22.41
CA ILE A 74 -1.17 35.32 21.33
C ILE A 74 -1.51 34.65 19.99
N ILE A 75 -1.70 33.32 19.99
CA ILE A 75 -1.95 32.54 18.79
C ILE A 75 -3.26 32.95 18.12
N TYR A 76 -4.38 32.97 18.86
CA TYR A 76 -5.71 33.13 18.27
C TYR A 76 -6.13 34.60 18.07
N ASN A 77 -5.53 35.55 18.79
CA ASN A 77 -5.83 36.98 18.63
C ASN A 77 -5.06 37.64 17.47
N LYS A 78 -4.21 36.91 16.75
CA LYS A 78 -3.36 37.43 15.68
C LYS A 78 -3.60 36.73 14.36
N THR A 79 -3.35 37.44 13.27
CA THR A 79 -3.22 36.86 11.94
C THR A 79 -1.75 36.60 11.68
N TRP A 80 -1.42 35.39 11.27
CA TRP A 80 -0.06 34.94 11.04
C TRP A 80 0.23 34.77 9.55
N GLU A 81 1.45 35.13 9.15
CA GLU A 81 2.03 34.87 7.85
C GLU A 81 3.29 34.04 8.04
N VAL A 82 3.45 33.00 7.23
CA VAL A 82 4.65 32.17 7.22
C VAL A 82 5.36 32.36 5.89
N THR A 83 6.65 32.66 5.94
CA THR A 83 7.54 32.77 4.77
C THR A 83 8.70 31.80 4.94
N ARG A 84 9.17 31.23 3.83
CA ARG A 84 10.34 30.33 3.78
C ARG A 84 11.46 31.00 2.98
N GLU A 85 12.72 30.74 3.33
CA GLU A 85 13.90 31.23 2.61
C GLU A 85 13.91 32.75 2.42
N LYS A 86 13.50 33.52 3.45
CA LYS A 86 13.41 34.97 3.37
C LYS A 86 14.80 35.60 3.37
N ALA A 87 15.24 36.08 2.22
CA ALA A 87 16.43 36.92 2.12
C ALA A 87 16.19 38.29 2.74
N PHE A 88 17.19 38.81 3.44
CA PHE A 88 17.25 40.19 3.89
C PHE A 88 18.63 40.77 3.59
N ASP A 89 18.62 42.03 3.21
CA ASP A 89 19.81 42.83 2.94
C ASP A 89 19.55 44.21 3.55
N LEU A 90 20.15 44.41 4.72
CA LEU A 90 20.10 45.65 5.48
C LEU A 90 21.50 46.27 5.41
N ASP A 91 21.61 47.58 5.56
CA ASP A 91 22.85 48.35 5.34
C ASP A 91 24.11 47.76 6.00
N THR A 92 23.94 46.99 7.08
CA THR A 92 25.04 46.40 7.86
C THR A 92 24.97 44.89 8.02
N ILE A 93 23.91 44.21 7.56
CA ILE A 93 23.76 42.75 7.66
C ILE A 93 23.00 42.17 6.48
N LYS A 94 23.43 41.00 6.04
CA LYS A 94 22.74 40.20 5.02
C LYS A 94 22.53 38.77 5.50
N GLY A 95 21.46 38.15 5.07
CA GLY A 95 21.19 36.76 5.43
C GLY A 95 19.93 36.22 4.77
N ARG A 96 19.63 34.97 5.08
CA ARG A 96 18.44 34.28 4.60
C ARG A 96 17.88 33.43 5.71
N LEU A 97 16.69 33.76 6.19
CA LEU A 97 15.99 32.99 7.21
C LEU A 97 15.39 31.73 6.60
N ASP A 98 15.48 30.59 7.27
CA ASP A 98 14.78 29.38 6.82
C ASP A 98 13.27 29.58 6.94
N PHE A 99 12.80 30.08 8.09
CA PHE A 99 11.41 30.46 8.30
C PHE A 99 11.25 31.79 9.02
N GLU A 100 10.28 32.57 8.57
CA GLU A 100 9.71 33.72 9.28
C GLU A 100 8.23 33.47 9.52
N ILE A 101 7.81 33.47 10.78
CA ILE A 101 6.41 33.43 11.20
C ILE A 101 6.10 34.77 11.84
N LYS A 102 5.33 35.62 11.17
CA LYS A 102 5.08 36.99 11.64
C LYS A 102 3.59 37.27 11.80
N SER A 103 3.28 38.15 12.74
CA SER A 103 2.00 38.83 12.83
C SER A 103 2.23 40.34 12.89
N LYS A 104 1.20 41.12 13.21
CA LYS A 104 1.34 42.58 13.37
C LYS A 104 2.40 42.94 14.42
N ASP A 105 2.40 42.27 15.57
CA ASP A 105 3.19 42.66 16.75
C ASP A 105 4.34 41.69 17.07
N TYR A 106 4.37 40.52 16.40
CA TYR A 106 5.31 39.44 16.68
C TYR A 106 6.08 39.00 15.42
N ILE A 107 7.31 38.58 15.61
CA ILE A 107 8.12 37.88 14.61
C ILE A 107 8.87 36.71 15.24
N TYR A 108 8.62 35.50 14.74
CA TYR A 108 9.33 34.30 15.14
C TYR A 108 10.19 33.82 13.98
N ILE A 109 11.46 33.59 14.27
CA ILE A 109 12.46 33.12 13.31
C ILE A 109 12.79 31.69 13.66
N ILE A 110 12.88 30.82 12.66
CA ILE A 110 13.37 29.45 12.85
C ILE A 110 14.54 29.25 11.91
N GLU A 111 15.67 28.84 12.47
CA GLU A 111 16.82 28.30 11.73
C GLU A 111 16.81 26.79 11.93
N MET A 112 16.85 26.03 10.84
CA MET A 112 16.74 24.58 10.86
C MET A 112 18.06 23.94 10.46
N LYS A 113 18.50 22.93 11.22
CA LYS A 113 19.71 22.16 10.96
C LYS A 113 19.43 20.67 11.04
N ILE A 114 19.78 19.95 9.98
CA ILE A 114 19.78 18.49 9.94
C ILE A 114 21.23 18.01 9.85
N ASP A 115 21.90 18.35 8.74
CA ASP A 115 23.28 17.94 8.45
C ASP A 115 24.21 19.13 8.18
N ALA A 116 23.66 20.31 7.90
CA ALA A 116 24.45 21.49 7.62
C ALA A 116 25.13 22.02 8.90
N GLY A 117 26.41 22.39 8.78
CA GLY A 117 27.09 23.12 9.85
C GLY A 117 26.65 24.59 9.94
N ASP A 118 26.94 25.22 11.07
CA ASP A 118 26.62 26.63 11.27
C ASP A 118 27.49 27.57 10.44
N GLN A 119 26.84 28.63 9.96
CA GLN A 119 27.52 29.77 9.35
C GLN A 119 28.04 30.71 10.43
N PRO A 120 29.16 31.42 10.19
CA PRO A 120 29.65 32.45 11.12
C PRO A 120 28.55 33.47 11.43
N GLU A 121 28.39 33.82 12.71
CA GLU A 121 27.49 34.87 13.24
C GLU A 121 26.03 34.78 12.75
N GLN A 122 25.57 33.59 12.37
CA GLN A 122 24.27 33.43 11.73
C GLN A 122 23.12 33.91 12.62
N LEU A 123 23.07 33.44 13.86
CA LEU A 123 22.00 33.83 14.79
C LEU A 123 22.16 35.28 15.28
N MET A 124 23.39 35.81 15.33
CA MET A 124 23.61 37.25 15.61
C MET A 124 22.96 38.13 14.54
N ARG A 125 23.15 37.80 13.26
CA ARG A 125 22.51 38.54 12.16
C ARG A 125 20.99 38.46 12.25
N TYR A 126 20.44 37.31 12.62
CA TYR A 126 18.99 37.15 12.77
C TYR A 126 18.43 37.95 13.94
N GLN A 127 19.13 37.98 15.07
CA GLN A 127 18.76 38.82 16.21
C GLN A 127 18.74 40.30 15.84
N LYS A 128 19.76 40.77 15.11
CA LYS A 128 19.80 42.16 14.64
C LYS A 128 18.67 42.46 13.65
N PHE A 129 18.45 41.58 12.67
CA PHE A 129 17.30 41.69 11.75
C PHE A 129 15.97 41.77 12.51
N ALA A 130 15.76 40.91 13.52
CA ALA A 130 14.54 40.88 14.31
C ALA A 130 14.32 42.16 15.13
N LYS A 131 15.38 42.72 15.73
CA LYS A 131 15.33 44.00 16.46
C LYS A 131 14.93 45.16 15.54
N GLU A 132 15.41 45.18 14.30
CA GLU A 132 15.05 46.20 13.30
C GLU A 132 13.59 46.11 12.82
N GLN A 133 12.88 45.00 13.09
CA GLN A 133 11.46 44.89 12.73
C GLN A 133 10.53 45.63 13.69
N HIS A 134 11.03 46.14 14.83
CA HIS A 134 10.24 46.80 15.88
C HIS A 134 9.04 45.96 16.37
N LYS A 135 9.24 44.63 16.49
CA LYS A 135 8.25 43.65 16.96
C LYS A 135 8.80 42.83 18.11
N LYS A 136 7.92 42.22 18.91
CA LYS A 136 8.34 41.20 19.89
C LYS A 136 8.86 39.99 19.12
N TYR A 137 10.07 39.54 19.42
CA TYR A 137 10.69 38.46 18.66
C TYR A 137 11.11 37.27 19.52
N LYS A 138 11.18 36.09 18.88
CA LYS A 138 11.82 34.88 19.40
C LYS A 138 12.59 34.22 18.25
N ILE A 139 13.75 33.65 18.55
CA ILE A 139 14.55 32.87 17.60
C ILE A 139 14.53 31.42 18.08
N PHE A 140 14.15 30.52 17.20
CA PHE A 140 14.14 29.08 17.43
C PHE A 140 15.24 28.42 16.61
N TYR A 141 16.02 27.56 17.24
CA TYR A 141 17.06 26.77 16.59
C TYR A 141 16.61 25.32 16.58
N LEU A 142 16.19 24.85 15.40
CA LEU A 142 15.61 23.53 15.18
C LEU A 142 16.67 22.55 14.72
N THR A 143 17.07 21.63 15.58
CA THR A 143 18.01 20.55 15.24
C THR A 143 17.34 19.18 15.30
N LEU A 144 18.05 18.11 14.93
CA LEU A 144 17.49 16.76 15.06
C LEU A 144 17.10 16.41 16.51
N ASP A 145 17.99 16.72 17.45
CA ASP A 145 17.96 16.28 18.86
C ASP A 145 17.88 17.42 19.88
N GLY A 146 17.84 18.68 19.44
CA GLY A 146 17.75 19.85 20.31
C GLY A 146 19.09 20.36 20.84
N HIS A 147 20.23 19.96 20.23
CA HIS A 147 21.53 20.51 20.61
C HIS A 147 21.66 22.02 20.34
N ASN A 148 22.56 22.68 21.08
CA ASN A 148 22.83 24.11 20.98
C ASN A 148 23.51 24.49 19.67
N ALA A 149 23.26 25.72 19.20
CA ALA A 149 24.04 26.30 18.11
C ALA A 149 25.52 26.43 18.50
N SER A 150 26.41 26.28 17.53
CA SER A 150 27.85 26.41 17.75
C SER A 150 28.23 27.85 18.13
N LYS A 151 29.34 28.00 18.86
CA LYS A 151 29.93 29.30 19.23
C LYS A 151 30.15 30.22 18.02
N LYS A 152 30.54 29.63 16.89
CA LYS A 152 30.70 30.30 15.61
C LYS A 152 29.40 30.99 15.14
N SER A 153 28.24 30.40 15.40
CA SER A 153 26.93 30.95 15.01
C SER A 153 26.48 32.12 15.88
N ILE A 154 26.82 32.06 17.17
CA ILE A 154 26.40 33.04 18.19
C ILE A 154 27.46 34.11 18.50
N GLY A 155 28.65 34.02 17.88
CA GLY A 155 29.74 35.00 18.02
C GLY A 155 30.60 34.88 19.28
N GLU A 156 30.49 33.78 20.02
CA GLU A 156 31.20 33.57 21.31
C GLU A 156 32.70 33.25 21.18
N GLU A 157 33.31 33.40 20.00
CA GLU A 157 34.78 33.35 19.87
C GLU A 157 35.45 34.64 20.37
N GLU A 158 34.68 35.70 20.63
CA GLU A 158 35.14 36.98 21.17
C GLU A 158 34.51 37.26 22.55
N ASN A 159 35.20 38.00 23.42
CA ASN A 159 34.70 38.40 24.75
C ASN A 159 33.54 39.41 24.63
N LEU A 160 32.35 38.93 24.25
CA LEU A 160 31.15 39.75 24.06
C LEU A 160 30.62 40.28 25.40
N GLU A 161 30.14 41.53 25.37
CA GLU A 161 29.37 42.09 26.49
C GLU A 161 28.05 41.31 26.68
N GLU A 162 27.51 41.25 27.90
CA GLU A 162 26.32 40.45 28.22
C GLU A 162 25.07 40.86 27.42
N ASN A 163 25.00 42.13 27.00
CA ASN A 163 23.96 42.71 26.14
C ASN A 163 24.06 42.32 24.65
N GLN A 164 25.16 41.66 24.24
CA GLN A 164 25.43 41.22 22.87
C GLN A 164 25.16 39.72 22.66
N LYS A 165 24.90 38.96 23.74
CA LYS A 165 24.57 37.54 23.65
C LYS A 165 23.31 37.33 22.82
N VAL A 166 23.32 36.27 22.02
CA VAL A 166 22.17 35.88 21.20
C VAL A 166 21.20 35.09 22.05
N GLU A 167 19.95 35.56 22.13
CA GLU A 167 18.87 34.82 22.79
C GLU A 167 18.13 33.96 21.77
N TYR A 168 18.17 32.64 21.96
CA TYR A 168 17.45 31.67 21.14
C TYR A 168 16.94 30.49 21.98
N ILE A 169 15.98 29.76 21.43
CA ILE A 169 15.32 28.61 22.05
C ILE A 169 15.60 27.39 21.20
N ASN A 170 16.12 26.32 21.81
CA ASN A 170 16.31 25.07 21.12
C ASN A 170 14.97 24.36 20.98
N ILE A 171 14.70 23.88 19.77
CA ILE A 171 13.63 22.94 19.48
C ILE A 171 14.23 21.80 18.65
N SER A 172 13.51 20.71 18.55
CA SER A 172 14.02 19.48 17.98
C SER A 172 13.02 18.81 17.06
N PHE A 173 13.55 18.07 16.08
CA PHE A 173 12.72 17.14 15.32
C PHE A 173 12.17 16.05 16.24
N LYS A 174 13.01 15.54 17.14
CA LYS A 174 12.70 14.43 18.04
C LYS A 174 11.53 14.70 18.99
N GLU A 175 11.44 15.90 19.55
CA GLU A 175 10.38 16.23 20.52
C GLU A 175 9.34 17.14 19.84
N GLU A 176 9.64 18.41 19.58
CA GLU A 176 8.65 19.39 19.12
C GLU A 176 8.03 19.04 17.76
N ILE A 177 8.82 18.70 16.73
CA ILE A 177 8.23 18.42 15.40
C ILE A 177 7.42 17.13 15.41
N LEU A 178 7.91 16.05 16.03
CA LEU A 178 7.17 14.79 16.10
C LEU A 178 5.88 14.91 16.92
N ASN A 179 5.91 15.60 18.06
CA ASN A 179 4.71 15.88 18.87
C ASN A 179 3.70 16.72 18.09
N TRP A 180 4.17 17.78 17.43
CA TRP A 180 3.35 18.62 16.57
C TRP A 180 2.67 17.80 15.46
N LEU A 181 3.42 16.97 14.74
CA LEU A 181 2.87 16.11 13.68
C LEU A 181 1.88 15.08 14.23
N GLY A 182 2.12 14.53 15.43
CA GLY A 182 1.18 13.67 16.13
C GLY A 182 -0.15 14.37 16.45
N ASN A 183 -0.12 15.64 16.83
CA ASN A 183 -1.32 16.45 17.01
C ASN A 183 -1.97 16.84 15.66
N CYS A 184 -1.18 17.03 14.60
CA CYS A 184 -1.69 17.23 13.26
C CYS A 184 -2.48 16.03 12.74
N LEU A 185 -2.08 14.80 13.07
CA LEU A 185 -2.83 13.59 12.72
C LEU A 185 -4.24 13.58 13.32
N LYS A 186 -4.39 13.98 14.59
CA LYS A 186 -5.69 14.14 15.23
C LYS A 186 -6.56 15.18 14.51
N LEU A 187 -5.96 16.29 14.06
CA LEU A 187 -6.67 17.34 13.32
C LEU A 187 -7.19 16.88 11.94
N VAL A 188 -6.56 15.87 11.33
CA VAL A 188 -6.93 15.33 10.01
C VAL A 188 -7.56 13.95 10.07
N GLU A 189 -8.04 13.52 11.24
CA GLU A 189 -8.75 12.25 11.41
C GLU A 189 -9.88 12.11 10.37
N GLY A 190 -9.98 10.93 9.75
CA GLY A 190 -10.90 10.65 8.63
C GLY A 190 -10.49 11.23 7.27
N LYS A 191 -9.34 11.91 7.13
CA LYS A 191 -8.82 12.43 5.85
C LYS A 191 -7.60 11.63 5.40
N GLU A 192 -7.86 10.45 4.84
CA GLU A 192 -6.85 9.43 4.49
C GLU A 192 -5.60 10.01 3.79
N ASN A 193 -5.78 10.79 2.72
CA ASN A 193 -4.66 11.38 1.99
C ASN A 193 -3.77 12.31 2.85
N LYS A 194 -4.38 13.08 3.77
CA LYS A 194 -3.63 13.97 4.66
C LYS A 194 -2.91 13.18 5.74
N SER A 195 -3.58 12.18 6.32
CA SER A 195 -2.98 11.29 7.32
C SER A 195 -1.80 10.52 6.74
N ALA A 196 -1.94 9.97 5.52
CA ALA A 196 -0.86 9.27 4.82
C ALA A 196 0.36 10.18 4.59
N CYS A 197 0.15 11.42 4.15
CA CYS A 197 1.24 12.39 3.94
C CYS A 197 1.99 12.73 5.24
N ILE A 198 1.26 12.96 6.34
CA ILE A 198 1.87 13.23 7.66
C ILE A 198 2.62 12.01 8.19
N ASN A 199 2.02 10.81 8.09
CA ASN A 199 2.66 9.55 8.50
C ASN A 199 3.95 9.28 7.73
N GLN A 200 3.95 9.53 6.41
CA GLN A 200 5.16 9.43 5.60
C GLN A 200 6.25 10.38 6.09
N TYR A 201 5.92 11.63 6.44
CA TYR A 201 6.92 12.55 6.95
C TYR A 201 7.45 12.17 8.36
N ILE A 202 6.58 11.70 9.25
CA ILE A 202 6.97 11.15 10.57
C ILE A 202 7.96 9.98 10.37
N ALA A 203 7.68 9.06 9.45
CA ALA A 203 8.56 7.95 9.15
C ALA A 203 9.94 8.42 8.64
N SER A 204 9.99 9.44 7.78
CA SER A 204 11.24 10.06 7.32
C SER A 204 12.06 10.63 8.49
N ILE A 205 11.40 11.36 9.40
CA ILE A 205 12.06 11.95 10.57
C ILE A 205 12.63 10.87 11.49
N ASN A 206 11.83 9.86 11.84
CA ASN A 206 12.28 8.76 12.69
C ASN A 206 13.49 8.03 12.09
N LYS A 207 13.53 7.87 10.76
CA LYS A 207 14.65 7.26 10.06
C LYS A 207 15.93 8.08 10.22
N ILE A 208 15.89 9.41 10.00
CA ILE A 208 17.09 10.25 10.09
C ILE A 208 17.58 10.50 11.51
N LEU A 209 16.69 10.36 12.50
CA LEU A 209 17.04 10.37 13.94
C LEU A 209 17.81 9.11 14.37
N GLY A 210 17.94 8.10 13.50
CA GLY A 210 18.70 6.88 13.80
C GLY A 210 18.04 5.98 14.84
N GLU A 211 16.76 6.20 15.16
CA GLU A 211 16.05 5.37 16.12
C GLU A 211 15.79 3.98 15.56
N LYS A 212 16.64 3.03 15.97
CA LYS A 212 16.14 1.73 16.45
C LYS A 212 15.27 2.03 17.67
N ASP A 213 13.96 1.83 17.53
CA ASP A 213 12.96 1.68 18.61
C ASP A 213 13.25 2.49 19.89
N THR A 214 12.68 3.69 20.08
CA THR A 214 11.87 4.03 21.27
C THR A 214 11.49 5.53 21.40
N LYS A 215 10.25 5.85 21.03
CA LYS A 215 9.23 6.55 21.87
C LYS A 215 7.91 6.60 21.10
N ILE A 216 7.29 5.44 20.90
CA ILE A 216 5.95 5.35 20.34
C ILE A 216 5.15 4.32 21.17
N LYS A 217 5.26 4.27 22.49
CA LYS A 217 4.56 3.18 23.23
C LYS A 217 3.03 3.28 23.13
N ASP A 218 2.46 4.48 23.18
CA ASP A 218 0.99 4.61 23.19
C ASP A 218 0.38 4.62 21.78
N ASN A 219 1.09 5.18 20.79
CA ASN A 219 0.70 5.08 19.39
C ASN A 219 1.10 3.73 18.77
N ILE A 220 2.13 3.01 19.25
CA ILE A 220 2.38 1.61 18.90
C ILE A 220 1.41 0.70 19.61
N LEU A 221 1.00 0.93 20.87
CA LEU A 221 -0.04 0.09 21.46
C LEU A 221 -1.35 0.25 20.69
N LYS A 222 -1.75 1.48 20.36
CA LYS A 222 -2.90 1.72 19.48
C LYS A 222 -2.67 1.20 18.07
N SER A 223 -1.47 1.31 17.50
CA SER A 223 -1.19 0.76 16.17
C SER A 223 -1.09 -0.76 16.19
N VAL A 224 -0.63 -1.39 17.27
CA VAL A 224 -0.54 -2.84 17.47
C VAL A 224 -1.92 -3.40 17.76
N GLU A 225 -2.76 -2.70 18.52
CA GLU A 225 -4.18 -3.02 18.65
C GLU A 225 -4.90 -2.83 17.33
N ASN A 226 -4.65 -1.74 16.60
CA ASN A 226 -5.20 -1.54 15.25
C ASN A 226 -4.66 -2.55 14.26
N ILE A 227 -3.40 -2.97 14.36
CA ILE A 227 -2.77 -4.01 13.53
C ILE A 227 -3.37 -5.36 13.91
N LYS A 228 -3.53 -5.69 15.19
CA LYS A 228 -4.21 -6.91 15.66
C LYS A 228 -5.66 -6.94 15.19
N TYR A 229 -6.36 -5.80 15.27
CA TYR A 229 -7.71 -5.65 14.78
C TYR A 229 -7.76 -5.78 13.25
N THR A 230 -6.83 -5.14 12.52
CA THR A 230 -6.71 -5.26 11.06
C THR A 230 -6.36 -6.70 10.64
N ILE A 231 -5.50 -7.38 11.39
CA ILE A 231 -5.16 -8.80 11.17
C ILE A 231 -6.37 -9.69 11.45
N SER A 232 -7.13 -9.42 12.52
CA SER A 232 -8.38 -10.13 12.82
C SER A 232 -9.38 -9.94 11.68
N LEU A 233 -9.62 -8.70 11.27
CA LEU A 233 -10.51 -8.36 10.16
C LEU A 233 -10.05 -8.98 8.84
N TYR A 234 -8.74 -9.00 8.57
CA TYR A 234 -8.19 -9.63 7.37
C TYR A 234 -8.33 -11.16 7.42
N GLY A 235 -8.17 -11.76 8.60
CA GLY A 235 -8.45 -13.17 8.84
C GLY A 235 -9.92 -13.51 8.61
N GLU A 236 -10.82 -12.74 9.20
CA GLU A 236 -12.27 -12.88 9.04
C GLU A 236 -12.69 -12.70 7.58
N LEU A 237 -12.16 -11.69 6.88
CA LEU A 237 -12.40 -11.46 5.45
C LEU A 237 -11.88 -12.63 4.61
N ASN A 238 -10.69 -13.15 4.89
CA ASN A 238 -10.17 -14.32 4.17
C ASN A 238 -11.03 -15.55 4.37
N ASP A 239 -11.53 -15.78 5.60
CA ASP A 239 -12.44 -16.89 5.89
C ASP A 239 -13.77 -16.72 5.14
N GLU A 240 -14.33 -15.50 5.12
CA GLU A 240 -15.55 -15.19 4.36
C GLU A 240 -15.35 -15.35 2.84
N LEU A 241 -14.24 -14.84 2.29
CA LEU A 241 -13.89 -15.02 0.89
C LEU A 241 -13.63 -16.50 0.53
N GLN A 242 -13.07 -17.28 1.45
CA GLN A 242 -12.86 -18.71 1.27
C GLN A 242 -14.19 -19.47 1.22
N VAL A 243 -15.15 -19.14 2.10
CA VAL A 243 -16.51 -19.68 2.05
C VAL A 243 -17.21 -19.26 0.75
N THR A 244 -17.08 -17.99 0.38
CA THR A 244 -17.65 -17.43 -0.86
C THR A 244 -17.12 -18.17 -2.09
N LEU A 245 -15.82 -18.40 -2.19
CA LEU A 245 -15.19 -19.13 -3.28
C LEU A 245 -15.63 -20.60 -3.33
N GLU A 246 -15.73 -21.28 -2.19
CA GLU A 246 -16.27 -22.64 -2.13
C GLU A 246 -17.71 -22.72 -2.63
N ASN A 247 -18.54 -21.75 -2.24
CA ASN A 247 -19.92 -21.64 -2.69
C ASN A 247 -20.01 -21.36 -4.19
N PHE A 248 -19.22 -20.40 -4.68
CA PHE A 248 -19.11 -20.07 -6.10
C PHE A 248 -18.79 -21.31 -6.94
N MET A 249 -17.72 -22.03 -6.59
CA MET A 249 -17.29 -23.21 -7.35
C MET A 249 -18.29 -24.38 -7.25
N SER A 250 -18.89 -24.58 -6.08
CA SER A 250 -19.90 -25.64 -5.87
C SER A 250 -21.17 -25.35 -6.69
N LEU A 251 -21.67 -24.12 -6.67
CA LEU A 251 -22.83 -23.72 -7.45
C LEU A 251 -22.54 -23.75 -8.95
N LEU A 252 -21.34 -23.34 -9.37
CA LEU A 252 -20.92 -23.40 -10.77
C LEU A 252 -20.92 -24.84 -11.29
N LYS A 253 -20.36 -25.77 -10.51
CA LYS A 253 -20.41 -27.20 -10.82
C LYS A 253 -21.85 -27.70 -10.98
N GLU A 254 -22.74 -27.41 -10.05
CA GLU A 254 -24.13 -27.87 -10.12
C GLU A 254 -24.87 -27.25 -11.31
N LYS A 255 -24.69 -25.95 -11.58
CA LYS A 255 -25.28 -25.30 -12.76
C LYS A 255 -24.78 -25.90 -14.06
N LEU A 256 -23.48 -26.15 -14.20
CA LEU A 256 -22.92 -26.80 -15.37
C LEU A 256 -23.46 -28.22 -15.53
N ARG A 257 -23.53 -29.01 -14.45
CA ARG A 257 -24.07 -30.38 -14.45
C ARG A 257 -25.50 -30.44 -15.00
N THR A 258 -26.32 -29.43 -14.72
CA THR A 258 -27.70 -29.36 -15.25
C THR A 258 -27.79 -28.91 -16.71
N ARG A 259 -26.72 -28.32 -17.26
CA ARG A 259 -26.70 -27.72 -18.60
C ARG A 259 -25.98 -28.55 -19.65
N ILE A 260 -25.02 -29.38 -19.24
CA ILE A 260 -24.17 -30.16 -20.15
C ILE A 260 -24.18 -31.64 -19.76
N GLY A 261 -24.04 -32.52 -20.75
CA GLY A 261 -23.96 -33.97 -20.55
C GLY A 261 -22.55 -34.50 -20.23
N ASN A 262 -21.54 -33.62 -20.25
CA ASN A 262 -20.14 -33.97 -20.11
C ASN A 262 -19.78 -34.41 -18.68
N GLU A 263 -18.79 -35.28 -18.56
CA GLU A 263 -18.21 -35.70 -17.27
C GLU A 263 -17.52 -34.49 -16.61
N LEU A 264 -17.88 -34.21 -15.36
CA LEU A 264 -17.29 -33.15 -14.53
C LEU A 264 -16.36 -33.74 -13.48
N ILE A 265 -15.14 -33.22 -13.40
CA ILE A 265 -14.16 -33.59 -12.38
C ILE A 265 -13.90 -32.37 -11.50
N TYR A 266 -14.22 -32.49 -10.20
CA TYR A 266 -14.08 -31.41 -9.22
C TYR A 266 -13.63 -31.98 -7.87
N TYR A 267 -12.48 -31.53 -7.40
CA TYR A 267 -11.95 -31.91 -6.11
C TYR A 267 -12.03 -30.73 -5.15
N LYS A 268 -13.07 -30.71 -4.31
CA LYS A 268 -13.35 -29.62 -3.36
C LYS A 268 -12.15 -29.30 -2.45
N LYS A 269 -11.35 -30.32 -2.09
CA LYS A 269 -10.15 -30.19 -1.25
C LYS A 269 -9.16 -29.13 -1.77
N TYR A 270 -9.10 -28.92 -3.09
CA TYR A 270 -8.13 -28.00 -3.71
C TYR A 270 -8.59 -26.54 -3.66
N VAL A 271 -9.89 -26.30 -3.48
CA VAL A 271 -10.44 -24.96 -3.30
C VAL A 271 -10.42 -24.54 -1.82
N LYS A 272 -10.55 -25.50 -0.88
CA LYS A 272 -10.72 -25.28 0.56
C LYS A 272 -9.63 -24.44 1.26
N ASN A 273 -8.43 -24.35 0.67
CA ASN A 273 -7.31 -23.60 1.24
C ASN A 273 -6.79 -22.50 0.31
N TYR A 274 -7.56 -22.09 -0.68
CA TYR A 274 -7.13 -21.13 -1.69
C TYR A 274 -6.56 -19.84 -1.08
N TYR A 275 -7.21 -19.25 -0.08
CA TYR A 275 -6.73 -18.03 0.59
C TYR A 275 -5.65 -18.29 1.66
N ASN A 276 -5.43 -19.54 2.06
CA ASN A 276 -4.44 -19.93 3.07
C ASN A 276 -3.01 -20.14 2.52
N TYR A 277 -2.83 -20.19 1.18
CA TYR A 277 -1.51 -20.25 0.55
C TYR A 277 -0.73 -18.93 0.73
N THR A 278 0.53 -18.99 1.15
CA THR A 278 1.43 -17.82 1.11
C THR A 278 1.78 -17.43 -0.32
N LEU A 279 2.09 -16.16 -0.57
CA LEU A 279 2.52 -15.64 -1.88
C LEU A 279 3.74 -16.42 -2.43
N ASP A 280 4.59 -16.93 -1.54
CA ASP A 280 5.78 -17.74 -1.79
C ASP A 280 5.50 -19.24 -2.02
N LYS A 281 4.23 -19.67 -1.91
CA LYS A 281 3.75 -21.01 -2.28
C LYS A 281 2.74 -20.93 -3.42
N ILE A 282 3.13 -20.31 -4.53
CA ILE A 282 2.39 -20.45 -5.79
C ILE A 282 2.31 -21.95 -6.10
N PRO A 283 1.12 -22.57 -6.11
CA PRO A 283 1.00 -23.99 -6.36
C PRO A 283 1.47 -24.29 -7.79
N GLN A 284 2.15 -25.42 -8.00
CA GLN A 284 2.65 -25.81 -9.33
C GLN A 284 1.53 -25.91 -10.37
N ASP A 285 0.29 -26.15 -9.93
CA ASP A 285 -0.93 -25.99 -10.71
C ASP A 285 -2.04 -25.40 -9.84
N TYR A 286 -2.89 -24.57 -10.41
CA TYR A 286 -4.02 -23.96 -9.70
C TYR A 286 -5.23 -24.89 -9.58
N PRO A 287 -6.07 -24.74 -8.53
CA PRO A 287 -7.30 -25.51 -8.39
C PRO A 287 -8.34 -25.12 -9.45
N GLY A 288 -9.31 -26.00 -9.71
CA GLY A 288 -10.34 -25.73 -10.70
C GLY A 288 -11.36 -26.85 -10.88
N LEU A 289 -12.31 -26.59 -11.78
CA LEU A 289 -13.33 -27.53 -12.25
C LEU A 289 -13.00 -27.98 -13.67
N TYR A 290 -12.95 -29.28 -13.93
CA TYR A 290 -12.66 -29.82 -15.26
C TYR A 290 -13.94 -30.37 -15.91
N ILE A 291 -14.10 -30.09 -17.19
CA ILE A 291 -15.16 -30.58 -18.06
C ILE A 291 -14.52 -31.46 -19.13
N VAL A 292 -14.88 -32.74 -19.19
CA VAL A 292 -14.33 -33.67 -20.18
C VAL A 292 -15.06 -33.52 -21.51
N LEU A 293 -14.34 -33.00 -22.50
CA LEU A 293 -14.87 -32.70 -23.83
C LEU A 293 -14.69 -33.86 -24.81
N ASP A 294 -13.58 -34.59 -24.72
CA ASP A 294 -13.33 -35.78 -25.55
C ASP A 294 -12.33 -36.72 -24.86
N LYS A 295 -12.27 -37.98 -25.27
CA LYS A 295 -11.32 -38.97 -24.74
C LYS A 295 -11.05 -40.07 -25.75
N ASN A 296 -9.83 -40.59 -25.78
CA ASN A 296 -9.54 -41.80 -26.55
C ASN A 296 -10.02 -43.05 -25.78
N LYS A 297 -10.44 -44.11 -26.47
CA LYS A 297 -10.65 -45.42 -25.85
C LYS A 297 -9.34 -46.20 -25.99
N SER A 298 -8.58 -46.39 -24.91
CA SER A 298 -7.43 -47.30 -24.94
C SER A 298 -7.40 -48.17 -23.68
N ASN A 299 -7.30 -49.49 -23.88
CA ASN A 299 -7.07 -50.50 -22.84
C ASN A 299 -5.58 -50.66 -22.47
N ASN A 300 -4.67 -49.88 -23.09
CA ASN A 300 -3.24 -49.85 -22.76
C ASN A 300 -2.82 -48.42 -22.40
N SER A 301 -2.36 -48.21 -21.16
CA SER A 301 -1.48 -47.18 -20.52
C SER A 301 -1.38 -45.71 -21.03
N ASN A 302 -2.00 -45.31 -22.14
CA ASN A 302 -1.94 -43.99 -22.77
C ASN A 302 -3.35 -43.43 -23.03
N TYR A 303 -4.18 -43.45 -21.99
CA TYR A 303 -5.51 -42.86 -22.01
C TYR A 303 -5.44 -41.37 -21.69
N TYR A 304 -5.90 -40.54 -22.63
CA TYR A 304 -5.92 -39.08 -22.52
C TYR A 304 -7.36 -38.56 -22.60
N LYS A 305 -7.69 -37.60 -21.74
CA LYS A 305 -8.92 -36.81 -21.82
C LYS A 305 -8.58 -35.41 -22.29
N PHE A 306 -9.31 -34.90 -23.27
CA PHE A 306 -9.32 -33.48 -23.62
C PHE A 306 -10.35 -32.78 -22.73
N VAL A 307 -9.93 -31.70 -22.06
CA VAL A 307 -10.72 -31.05 -21.03
C VAL A 307 -10.70 -29.54 -21.17
N LEU A 308 -11.80 -28.90 -20.77
CA LEU A 308 -11.83 -27.50 -20.36
C LEU A 308 -11.69 -27.45 -18.83
N LYS A 309 -10.67 -26.78 -18.33
CA LYS A 309 -10.49 -26.50 -16.90
C LYS A 309 -10.86 -25.05 -16.63
N LEU A 310 -11.85 -24.82 -15.78
CA LEU A 310 -12.09 -23.52 -15.16
C LEU A 310 -11.17 -23.41 -13.96
N GLU A 311 -10.05 -22.72 -14.15
CA GLU A 311 -8.90 -22.64 -13.25
C GLU A 311 -8.88 -21.32 -12.49
N LEU A 312 -8.47 -21.36 -11.22
CA LEU A 312 -8.34 -20.20 -10.34
C LEU A 312 -6.87 -19.77 -10.26
N ALA A 313 -6.36 -19.17 -11.34
CA ALA A 313 -4.96 -18.74 -11.47
C ALA A 313 -4.79 -17.25 -11.18
N PRO A 314 -4.74 -16.86 -9.90
CA PRO A 314 -5.38 -15.64 -9.39
C PRO A 314 -6.72 -15.25 -10.01
N GLU A 315 -6.81 -15.09 -11.34
CA GLU A 315 -8.04 -14.88 -12.08
C GLU A 315 -8.79 -16.20 -12.38
N LEU A 316 -10.10 -16.11 -12.64
CA LEU A 316 -10.84 -17.22 -13.24
C LEU A 316 -10.53 -17.30 -14.74
N ILE A 317 -9.87 -18.38 -15.14
CA ILE A 317 -9.49 -18.63 -16.53
C ILE A 317 -10.04 -19.96 -17.03
N GLY A 318 -10.33 -20.03 -18.33
CA GLY A 318 -10.67 -21.26 -19.02
C GLY A 318 -9.44 -21.81 -19.74
N CYS A 319 -9.03 -23.04 -19.43
CA CYS A 319 -7.88 -23.72 -20.01
C CYS A 319 -8.30 -24.97 -20.78
N LEU A 320 -8.01 -25.03 -22.08
CA LEU A 320 -8.26 -26.16 -22.95
C LEU A 320 -6.97 -26.96 -23.17
N GLY A 321 -6.97 -28.21 -22.76
CA GLY A 321 -5.77 -29.06 -22.85
C GLY A 321 -6.05 -30.52 -22.57
N PHE A 322 -4.99 -31.31 -22.41
CA PHE A 322 -5.08 -32.76 -22.23
C PHE A 322 -4.57 -33.19 -20.86
N ILE A 323 -5.27 -34.14 -20.25
CA ILE A 323 -4.87 -34.78 -18.99
C ILE A 323 -4.79 -36.31 -19.14
N LYS A 324 -4.01 -36.97 -18.29
CA LYS A 324 -3.98 -38.45 -18.18
C LYS A 324 -5.04 -38.96 -17.20
N ASN A 325 -5.47 -40.21 -17.34
CA ASN A 325 -6.47 -40.83 -16.46
C ASN A 325 -5.94 -41.10 -15.04
N ASP A 326 -4.69 -41.56 -14.91
CA ASP A 326 -4.16 -42.17 -13.67
C ASP A 326 -3.67 -41.15 -12.63
N SER A 327 -4.23 -39.94 -12.61
CA SER A 327 -3.80 -38.85 -11.73
C SER A 327 -4.53 -38.80 -10.39
N ASP A 328 -5.16 -39.90 -9.95
CA ASP A 328 -5.95 -39.94 -8.71
C ASP A 328 -5.11 -39.72 -7.43
N GLU A 329 -3.77 -39.73 -7.54
CA GLU A 329 -2.86 -39.51 -6.41
C GLU A 329 -2.29 -38.08 -6.29
N LYS A 330 -2.55 -37.17 -7.23
CA LYS A 330 -1.96 -35.81 -7.23
C LYS A 330 -2.95 -34.73 -6.80
N GLU A 331 -2.43 -33.75 -6.04
CA GLU A 331 -3.15 -32.56 -5.54
C GLU A 331 -3.74 -31.67 -6.64
N THR A 332 -3.33 -31.87 -7.89
CA THR A 332 -3.88 -31.28 -9.11
C THR A 332 -3.68 -32.24 -10.28
N ILE A 333 -4.49 -32.11 -11.33
CA ILE A 333 -4.28 -32.86 -12.57
C ILE A 333 -3.55 -31.94 -13.57
N PRO A 334 -2.23 -32.12 -13.76
CA PRO A 334 -1.45 -31.27 -14.66
C PRO A 334 -1.79 -31.54 -16.12
N PHE A 335 -1.69 -30.49 -16.94
CA PHE A 335 -1.78 -30.63 -18.39
C PHE A 335 -0.55 -31.34 -18.97
N VAL A 336 -0.80 -32.21 -19.95
CA VAL A 336 0.22 -32.91 -20.72
C VAL A 336 0.63 -32.05 -21.92
N SER A 337 1.90 -32.05 -22.28
CA SER A 337 2.36 -31.29 -23.45
C SER A 337 1.73 -31.77 -24.75
N PHE A 338 1.42 -30.82 -25.63
CA PHE A 338 0.83 -31.08 -26.93
C PHE A 338 1.69 -32.01 -27.80
N SER A 339 3.01 -31.85 -27.76
CA SER A 339 3.94 -32.73 -28.48
C SER A 339 3.82 -34.20 -28.04
N LYS A 340 3.62 -34.46 -26.75
CA LYS A 340 3.49 -35.81 -26.20
C LYS A 340 2.15 -36.43 -26.59
N VAL A 341 1.06 -35.69 -26.48
CA VAL A 341 -0.27 -36.17 -26.90
C VAL A 341 -0.33 -36.40 -28.40
N LYS A 342 0.26 -35.53 -29.21
CA LYS A 342 0.36 -35.70 -30.66
C LYS A 342 1.12 -36.99 -31.04
N LYS A 343 2.18 -37.33 -30.30
CA LYS A 343 2.94 -38.57 -30.52
C LYS A 343 2.15 -39.81 -30.10
N ASP A 344 1.52 -39.78 -28.92
CA ASP A 344 0.89 -40.96 -28.32
C ASP A 344 -0.56 -41.18 -28.80
N SER A 345 -1.25 -40.12 -29.23
CA SER A 345 -2.68 -40.11 -29.59
C SER A 345 -2.99 -39.04 -30.64
N SER A 346 -2.33 -39.12 -31.80
CA SER A 346 -2.42 -38.13 -32.89
C SER A 346 -3.85 -37.86 -33.37
N GLY A 347 -4.71 -38.89 -33.40
CA GLY A 347 -6.11 -38.76 -33.82
C GLY A 347 -6.92 -37.86 -32.87
N LEU A 348 -6.82 -38.10 -31.56
CA LEU A 348 -7.47 -37.27 -30.55
C LEU A 348 -6.91 -35.85 -30.60
N TYR A 349 -5.59 -35.70 -30.66
CA TYR A 349 -4.92 -34.41 -30.74
C TYR A 349 -5.42 -33.57 -31.92
N ASN A 350 -5.32 -34.11 -33.14
CA ASN A 350 -5.69 -33.38 -34.35
C ASN A 350 -7.18 -32.98 -34.35
N LYS A 351 -8.06 -33.86 -33.86
CA LYS A 351 -9.50 -33.59 -33.73
C LYS A 351 -9.76 -32.41 -32.78
N CYS A 352 -9.18 -32.44 -31.58
CA CYS A 352 -9.40 -31.42 -30.56
C CYS A 352 -8.79 -30.07 -30.96
N ILE A 353 -7.57 -30.06 -31.49
CA ILE A 353 -6.92 -28.82 -31.95
C ILE A 353 -7.70 -28.16 -33.09
N LYS A 354 -8.29 -28.96 -34.00
CA LYS A 354 -9.18 -28.43 -35.04
C LYS A 354 -10.40 -27.73 -34.43
N ARG A 355 -11.01 -28.30 -33.38
CA ARG A 355 -12.14 -27.68 -32.67
C ARG A 355 -11.74 -26.38 -31.98
N ILE A 356 -10.58 -26.34 -31.32
CA ILE A 356 -10.05 -25.10 -30.72
C ILE A 356 -9.89 -24.00 -31.77
N LYS A 357 -9.34 -24.33 -32.96
CA LYS A 357 -9.17 -23.34 -34.05
C LYS A 357 -10.48 -22.79 -34.60
N ASN A 358 -11.59 -23.51 -34.41
CA ASN A 358 -12.91 -23.09 -34.84
C ASN A 358 -13.66 -22.31 -33.74
N LEU A 359 -13.10 -22.18 -32.53
CA LEU A 359 -13.67 -21.28 -31.52
C LEU A 359 -13.38 -19.83 -31.91
N GLU A 360 -14.43 -19.08 -32.20
CA GLU A 360 -14.37 -17.63 -32.38
C GLU A 360 -14.63 -16.95 -31.03
N LEU A 361 -13.57 -16.78 -30.24
CA LEU A 361 -13.64 -15.98 -29.01
C LEU A 361 -13.28 -14.53 -29.32
N GLU A 362 -14.00 -13.58 -28.71
CA GLU A 362 -13.70 -12.15 -28.82
C GLU A 362 -12.27 -11.84 -28.36
N ASP A 363 -11.85 -12.47 -27.27
CA ASP A 363 -10.47 -12.45 -26.80
C ASP A 363 -9.68 -13.60 -27.42
N LYS A 364 -8.54 -13.30 -28.05
CA LYS A 364 -7.67 -14.33 -28.64
C LYS A 364 -7.17 -15.29 -27.55
N LEU A 365 -7.30 -16.59 -27.81
CA LEU A 365 -6.69 -17.64 -27.00
C LEU A 365 -5.18 -17.43 -26.96
N SER A 366 -4.63 -17.26 -25.76
CA SER A 366 -3.19 -17.36 -25.55
C SER A 366 -2.85 -18.84 -25.34
N ASP A 367 -1.68 -19.27 -25.82
CA ASP A 367 -1.28 -20.66 -25.72
C ASP A 367 0.10 -20.83 -25.11
N ASN A 368 0.32 -22.04 -24.59
CA ASN A 368 1.64 -22.55 -24.28
C ASN A 368 1.73 -23.98 -24.81
N ASN A 369 2.86 -24.67 -24.59
CA ASN A 369 3.06 -26.03 -25.10
C ASN A 369 2.18 -27.10 -24.41
N LYS A 370 1.24 -26.73 -23.53
CA LYS A 370 0.40 -27.65 -22.75
C LYS A 370 -1.09 -27.32 -22.81
N ALA A 371 -1.48 -26.05 -22.92
CA ALA A 371 -2.87 -25.62 -22.92
C ALA A 371 -3.07 -24.31 -23.71
N TYR A 372 -4.29 -24.13 -24.23
CA TYR A 372 -4.82 -22.84 -24.65
C TYR A 372 -5.61 -22.24 -23.49
N TRP A 373 -5.53 -20.94 -23.26
CA TRP A 373 -6.24 -20.29 -22.17
C TRP A 373 -6.92 -18.97 -22.59
N PHE A 374 -7.98 -18.61 -21.86
CA PHE A 374 -8.73 -17.37 -22.00
C PHE A 374 -9.26 -16.93 -20.63
N TYR A 375 -9.54 -15.63 -20.48
CA TYR A 375 -10.19 -15.12 -19.28
C TYR A 375 -11.68 -15.43 -19.29
N VAL A 376 -12.23 -15.78 -18.13
CA VAL A 376 -13.67 -15.88 -17.92
C VAL A 376 -14.12 -14.59 -17.25
N LYS A 377 -14.85 -13.77 -18.00
CA LYS A 377 -15.35 -12.47 -17.52
C LYS A 377 -16.67 -12.63 -16.77
N ASN A 378 -16.94 -11.66 -15.91
CA ASN A 378 -18.19 -11.55 -15.19
C ASN A 378 -19.31 -10.94 -16.07
N LEU A 379 -20.52 -10.76 -15.52
CA LEU A 379 -21.67 -10.12 -16.19
C LEU A 379 -21.40 -8.71 -16.74
N LYS A 380 -20.37 -8.02 -16.23
CA LYS A 380 -19.98 -6.67 -16.62
C LYS A 380 -18.75 -6.65 -17.53
N GLU A 381 -18.35 -7.80 -18.07
CA GLU A 381 -17.14 -7.96 -18.89
C GLU A 381 -15.82 -7.68 -18.13
N GLU A 382 -15.82 -7.82 -16.80
CA GLU A 382 -14.66 -7.63 -15.94
C GLU A 382 -13.99 -8.97 -15.62
N ILE A 383 -12.66 -8.97 -15.48
CA ILE A 383 -11.90 -10.13 -15.04
C ILE A 383 -11.93 -10.17 -13.51
N ILE A 384 -12.39 -11.30 -12.94
CA ILE A 384 -12.41 -11.48 -11.48
C ILE A 384 -11.06 -12.06 -11.04
N ASN A 385 -10.28 -11.27 -10.31
CA ASN A 385 -9.08 -11.75 -9.62
C ASN A 385 -9.45 -12.14 -8.18
N PHE A 386 -9.30 -13.43 -7.83
CA PHE A 386 -9.62 -13.98 -6.51
C PHE A 386 -8.48 -13.85 -5.51
N LYS A 387 -7.31 -13.31 -5.88
CA LYS A 387 -6.20 -13.02 -4.95
C LYS A 387 -6.07 -11.53 -4.61
N ASP A 388 -6.56 -10.64 -5.46
CA ASP A 388 -6.61 -9.22 -5.19
C ASP A 388 -7.79 -8.89 -4.26
N ILE A 389 -7.54 -8.92 -2.95
CA ILE A 389 -8.56 -8.58 -1.95
C ILE A 389 -8.58 -7.08 -1.61
N SER A 390 -8.00 -6.24 -2.47
CA SER A 390 -8.06 -4.79 -2.29
C SER A 390 -9.50 -4.28 -2.41
N LEU A 391 -9.79 -3.16 -1.73
CA LEU A 391 -11.08 -2.47 -1.84
C LEU A 391 -11.40 -2.00 -3.27
N SER A 392 -10.40 -1.96 -4.15
CA SER A 392 -10.58 -1.61 -5.56
C SER A 392 -11.17 -2.75 -6.39
N ASN A 393 -11.03 -4.00 -5.96
CA ASN A 393 -11.57 -5.18 -6.64
C ASN A 393 -13.06 -5.39 -6.31
N LYS A 394 -13.89 -4.50 -6.86
CA LYS A 394 -15.34 -4.55 -6.68
C LYS A 394 -15.96 -5.83 -7.25
N ALA A 395 -15.36 -6.41 -8.29
CA ALA A 395 -15.84 -7.65 -8.90
C ALA A 395 -15.80 -8.81 -7.90
N LEU A 396 -14.66 -9.03 -7.22
CA LEU A 396 -14.54 -10.04 -6.18
C LEU A 396 -15.44 -9.75 -4.99
N LEU A 397 -15.39 -8.52 -4.45
CA LEU A 397 -16.13 -8.16 -3.23
C LEU A 397 -17.65 -8.26 -3.41
N SER A 398 -18.15 -8.01 -4.63
CA SER A 398 -19.57 -8.17 -4.92
C SER A 398 -20.07 -9.61 -4.81
N LEU A 399 -19.19 -10.61 -4.93
CA LEU A 399 -19.56 -12.03 -4.80
C LEU A 399 -19.87 -12.44 -3.35
N ILE A 400 -19.53 -11.62 -2.35
CA ILE A 400 -19.92 -11.88 -0.96
C ILE A 400 -21.45 -11.82 -0.82
N ASP A 401 -22.11 -10.99 -1.62
CA ASP A 401 -23.57 -10.97 -1.71
C ASP A 401 -24.11 -12.21 -2.42
N GLU A 402 -24.99 -12.96 -1.74
CA GLU A 402 -25.44 -14.27 -2.20
C GLU A 402 -26.28 -14.19 -3.50
N GLU A 403 -27.04 -13.12 -3.69
CA GLU A 403 -27.84 -12.92 -4.91
C GLU A 403 -26.93 -12.65 -6.11
N THR A 404 -25.99 -11.73 -5.94
CA THR A 404 -24.97 -11.38 -6.95
C THR A 404 -24.15 -12.62 -7.34
N LEU A 405 -23.69 -13.40 -6.35
CA LEU A 405 -22.96 -14.64 -6.60
C LEU A 405 -23.76 -15.64 -7.44
N LYS A 406 -25.05 -15.84 -7.11
CA LYS A 406 -25.93 -16.77 -7.84
C LYS A 406 -26.16 -16.31 -9.28
N GLU A 407 -26.32 -15.00 -9.48
CA GLU A 407 -26.50 -14.42 -10.81
C GLU A 407 -25.23 -14.59 -11.65
N GLU A 408 -24.07 -14.29 -11.08
CA GLU A 408 -22.78 -14.40 -11.77
C GLU A 408 -22.46 -15.85 -12.15
N VAL A 409 -22.65 -16.79 -11.21
CA VAL A 409 -22.49 -18.21 -11.49
C VAL A 409 -23.42 -18.68 -12.62
N LYS A 410 -24.66 -18.19 -12.65
CA LYS A 410 -25.62 -18.53 -13.72
C LYS A 410 -25.13 -17.99 -15.07
N ASN A 411 -24.59 -16.78 -15.10
CA ASN A 411 -24.05 -16.16 -16.31
C ASN A 411 -22.86 -16.97 -16.85
N ILE A 412 -21.84 -17.17 -16.01
CA ILE A 412 -20.63 -17.93 -16.38
C ILE A 412 -20.99 -19.34 -16.83
N ALA A 413 -21.86 -20.05 -16.10
CA ALA A 413 -22.30 -21.38 -16.52
C ALA A 413 -23.01 -21.36 -17.88
N THR A 414 -23.78 -20.30 -18.18
CA THR A 414 -24.45 -20.13 -19.48
C THR A 414 -23.44 -19.93 -20.59
N TYR A 415 -22.52 -18.99 -20.42
CA TYR A 415 -21.43 -18.70 -21.36
C TYR A 415 -20.59 -19.96 -21.65
N ILE A 416 -20.09 -20.63 -20.62
CA ILE A 416 -19.29 -21.85 -20.78
C ILE A 416 -20.08 -22.94 -21.51
N SER A 417 -21.35 -23.15 -21.15
CA SER A 417 -22.16 -24.19 -21.80
C SER A 417 -22.47 -23.88 -23.28
N ASN A 418 -22.80 -22.63 -23.60
CA ASN A 418 -23.30 -22.25 -24.92
C ASN A 418 -22.19 -21.92 -25.90
N GLU A 419 -21.20 -21.14 -25.47
CA GLU A 419 -20.17 -20.59 -26.35
C GLU A 419 -18.93 -21.49 -26.43
N ILE A 420 -18.62 -22.23 -25.36
CA ILE A 420 -17.43 -23.06 -25.31
C ILE A 420 -17.76 -24.53 -25.56
N VAL A 421 -18.57 -25.14 -24.69
CA VAL A 421 -18.78 -26.61 -24.70
C VAL A 421 -19.52 -27.05 -25.96
N LYS A 422 -20.63 -26.40 -26.34
CA LYS A 422 -21.38 -26.77 -27.56
C LYS A 422 -20.53 -26.68 -28.83
N ASN A 423 -19.75 -25.61 -28.99
CA ASN A 423 -18.85 -25.45 -30.14
C ASN A 423 -17.72 -26.49 -30.17
N MET A 424 -17.38 -27.08 -29.03
CA MET A 424 -16.41 -28.18 -28.92
C MET A 424 -17.00 -29.57 -29.18
N GLU A 425 -18.32 -29.72 -29.26
CA GLU A 425 -18.97 -30.99 -29.56
C GLU A 425 -19.21 -31.20 -31.06
N ILE A 426 -19.37 -30.10 -31.81
CA ILE A 426 -19.46 -30.03 -33.28
C ILE A 426 -18.10 -30.43 -33.91
#